data_AF-A0AA38YVE2-F1
#
_entry.id   AF-A0AA38YVE2-F1
#
_cell.length_a   1.000
_cell.length_b   1.000
_cell.length_c   1.000
_cell.angle_alpha   90.00
_cell.angle_beta   90.00
_cell.angle_gamma   90.00
#
_symmetry.space_group_name_H-M   'P 1'
#
loop_
_entity.id
_entity.type
_entity.pdbx_description
1 polymer ?
#
loop_
_entity_poly.entity_id
_entity_poly.type
_entity_poly.pdbx_seq_one_letter_code
_entity_poly.pdbx_strand_id
1 'polypeptide(L)'
;MTFPRENMNYRERHCPPEGEKLHCLIPAPKGYATPFPWPKSRDYVPFANAPYKNLTVEKAVQNWIQYEGNVFRFPGGGTQFPRGADAYIDELASVIPFENGMVRTALDTGCGVASWGAYLFKKNVIAMSFAPRDSHVAQVQFALERGVPAVIGVLGTIKLPYPSGAFDMAHCSRCLIPWGANDGMYMMEVDRVLRPGGYWVLSGPPISWSINYRAWQRPKEDLQEEQSKIEEIAKLLCWEKKYEKGEIAIWRKRINHDSCSEQDSHVTFCEATNANNVWYKQMEACVTPYPKTTEPAEVAGGVWKPFPERLNAVPFRISSGSIPGVSDETFQEDDKLWKKHVKAYKRTNKIIDSGRYRNIMDMNAGLGSFAAALESPKLWVMNVMPTIAEKDTLGVIYDRGLIGIYHDWCEAFSTYPRTYDLIHANGVFSLYKNSCSAEDILLEMDRILRPEGAVIFRDQIDVLIKVKKIVGGMRWNTKLVDHEDGPLVSEKILFAVKRYWVVGENNSAAPQ
;
A
#
# COMPACT_ATOMS: atom_id res chain seq x y z
N MET A 1 -26.73 -11.19 -6.29
CA MET A 1 -25.67 -10.28 -5.80
C MET A 1 -26.39 -9.22 -4.99
N THR A 2 -25.97 -8.99 -3.74
CA THR A 2 -26.64 -8.09 -2.79
C THR A 2 -26.24 -6.61 -2.92
N PHE A 3 -25.15 -6.31 -3.64
CA PHE A 3 -24.63 -4.95 -3.81
C PHE A 3 -24.82 -4.42 -5.25
N PRO A 4 -25.04 -3.10 -5.41
CA PRO A 4 -25.20 -2.46 -6.72
C PRO A 4 -23.98 -2.61 -7.64
N ARG A 5 -24.21 -2.66 -8.95
CA ARG A 5 -23.11 -2.78 -9.93
C ARG A 5 -22.56 -1.44 -10.39
N GLU A 6 -23.32 -0.37 -10.21
CA GLU A 6 -22.90 0.99 -10.53
C GLU A 6 -21.60 1.32 -9.78
N ASN A 7 -20.71 2.05 -10.44
CA ASN A 7 -19.47 2.57 -9.85
C ASN A 7 -18.66 1.52 -9.08
N MET A 8 -18.68 0.26 -9.54
CA MET A 8 -17.92 -0.85 -8.95
C MET A 8 -18.23 -1.14 -7.48
N ASN A 9 -19.37 -0.68 -6.94
CA ASN A 9 -19.74 -0.85 -5.53
C ASN A 9 -19.67 -2.33 -5.09
N TYR A 10 -20.19 -3.26 -5.90
CA TYR A 10 -20.09 -4.69 -5.64
C TYR A 10 -18.67 -5.27 -5.51
N ARG A 11 -17.64 -4.56 -5.96
CA ARG A 11 -16.21 -4.95 -5.82
C ARG A 11 -15.50 -4.23 -4.69
N GLU A 12 -16.17 -3.29 -4.03
CA GLU A 12 -15.65 -2.67 -2.82
C GLU A 12 -15.53 -3.69 -1.69
N ARG A 13 -14.89 -3.26 -0.61
CA ARG A 13 -14.74 -4.08 0.58
C ARG A 13 -16.08 -4.20 1.30
N HIS A 14 -16.56 -5.43 1.39
CA HIS A 14 -17.76 -5.81 2.15
C HIS A 14 -17.38 -6.87 3.17
N CYS A 15 -17.26 -6.47 4.45
CA CYS A 15 -16.96 -7.38 5.54
C CYS A 15 -18.23 -8.10 6.00
N PRO A 16 -18.16 -9.40 6.35
CA PRO A 16 -19.31 -10.12 6.87
C PRO A 16 -19.76 -9.53 8.21
N PRO A 17 -21.07 -9.54 8.52
CA PRO A 17 -21.55 -9.18 9.85
C PRO A 17 -21.05 -10.17 10.92
N GLU A 18 -21.14 -9.79 12.19
CA GLU A 18 -20.60 -10.57 13.32
C GLU A 18 -21.05 -12.04 13.32
N GLY A 19 -22.32 -12.32 13.04
CA GLY A 19 -22.87 -13.67 13.02
C GLY A 19 -22.42 -14.55 11.83
N GLU A 20 -21.76 -13.96 10.83
CA GLU A 20 -21.24 -14.66 9.64
C GLU A 20 -19.71 -14.77 9.64
N LYS A 21 -19.04 -14.21 10.65
CA LYS A 21 -17.59 -14.33 10.79
C LYS A 21 -17.19 -15.80 10.98
N LEU A 22 -16.14 -16.21 10.29
CA LEU A 22 -15.59 -17.56 10.37
C LEU A 22 -14.37 -17.59 11.29
N HIS A 23 -14.47 -18.34 12.39
CA HIS A 23 -13.35 -18.57 13.32
C HIS A 23 -12.53 -19.80 12.91
N CYS A 24 -11.92 -19.74 11.72
CA CYS A 24 -11.12 -20.85 11.17
C CYS A 24 -9.72 -20.40 10.70
N LEU A 25 -8.73 -21.28 10.89
CA LEU A 25 -7.38 -21.07 10.36
C LEU A 25 -7.32 -21.46 8.88
N ILE A 26 -6.55 -20.70 8.08
CA ILE A 26 -6.38 -21.00 6.66
C ILE A 26 -5.12 -21.88 6.45
N PRO A 27 -5.27 -23.12 5.97
CA PRO A 27 -4.13 -24.00 5.69
C PRO A 27 -3.21 -23.43 4.62
N ALA A 28 -1.94 -23.82 4.67
CA ALA A 28 -1.03 -23.56 3.56
C ALA A 28 -1.30 -24.55 2.40
N PRO A 29 -1.00 -24.17 1.14
CA PRO A 29 -0.91 -25.12 0.05
C PRO A 29 0.14 -26.20 0.33
N LYS A 30 -0.09 -27.41 -0.19
CA LYS A 30 0.90 -28.49 -0.13
C LYS A 30 2.14 -28.10 -0.93
N GLY A 31 3.31 -28.21 -0.30
CA GLY A 31 4.59 -27.82 -0.90
C GLY A 31 4.83 -26.30 -0.95
N TYR A 32 4.07 -25.49 -0.18
CA TYR A 32 4.35 -24.07 -0.04
C TYR A 32 5.82 -23.85 0.32
N ALA A 33 6.48 -22.96 -0.42
CA ALA A 33 7.89 -22.66 -0.26
C ALA A 33 8.08 -21.22 0.22
N THR A 34 9.12 -20.99 1.00
CA THR A 34 9.58 -19.62 1.29
C THR A 34 9.85 -18.89 -0.04
N PRO A 35 9.40 -17.64 -0.21
CA PRO A 35 9.73 -16.83 -1.38
C PRO A 35 11.24 -16.73 -1.60
N PHE A 36 11.65 -16.54 -2.85
CA PHE A 36 13.04 -16.23 -3.15
C PHE A 36 13.45 -14.90 -2.49
N PRO A 37 14.70 -14.75 -2.04
CA PRO A 37 15.19 -13.46 -1.56
C PRO A 37 15.09 -12.38 -2.63
N TRP A 38 14.81 -11.14 -2.23
CA TRP A 38 14.85 -10.00 -3.14
C TRP A 38 16.29 -9.77 -3.65
N PRO A 39 16.51 -9.46 -4.94
CA PRO A 39 15.53 -9.16 -5.98
C PRO A 39 15.05 -10.37 -6.79
N LYS A 40 15.47 -11.60 -6.49
CA LYS A 40 15.07 -12.79 -7.28
C LYS A 40 13.56 -13.04 -7.23
N SER A 41 12.91 -12.77 -6.10
CA SER A 41 11.44 -12.83 -5.99
C SER A 41 10.71 -11.87 -6.92
N ARG A 42 11.33 -10.77 -7.34
CA ARG A 42 10.76 -9.87 -8.36
C ARG A 42 10.39 -10.61 -9.64
N ASP A 43 11.23 -11.56 -10.04
CA ASP A 43 11.13 -12.23 -11.34
C ASP A 43 10.61 -13.67 -11.23
N TYR A 44 10.64 -14.28 -10.04
CA TYR A 44 10.27 -15.68 -9.85
C TYR A 44 9.41 -15.89 -8.61
N VAL A 45 8.35 -16.70 -8.75
CA VAL A 45 7.49 -17.16 -7.66
C VAL A 45 7.37 -18.68 -7.72
N PRO A 46 7.55 -19.44 -6.62
CA PRO A 46 7.28 -20.87 -6.60
C PRO A 46 5.83 -21.16 -7.01
N PHE A 47 5.62 -22.10 -7.93
CA PHE A 47 4.27 -22.43 -8.41
C PHE A 47 3.33 -22.86 -7.27
N ALA A 48 3.86 -23.62 -6.30
CA ALA A 48 3.10 -24.12 -5.15
C ALA A 48 2.52 -23.01 -4.26
N ASN A 49 3.06 -21.79 -4.29
CA ASN A 49 2.58 -20.69 -3.46
C ASN A 49 1.26 -20.09 -3.98
N ALA A 50 1.05 -20.15 -5.30
CA ALA A 50 -0.16 -19.66 -5.96
C ALA A 50 -0.49 -20.55 -7.17
N PRO A 51 -0.97 -21.80 -6.96
CA PRO A 51 -1.05 -22.84 -7.98
C PRO A 51 -2.22 -22.65 -8.98
N TYR A 52 -2.35 -21.46 -9.55
CA TYR A 52 -3.37 -21.07 -10.52
C TYR A 52 -2.73 -20.78 -11.87
N LYS A 53 -3.14 -21.51 -12.91
CA LYS A 53 -2.60 -21.36 -14.29
C LYS A 53 -3.42 -20.43 -15.18
N ASN A 54 -4.59 -19.97 -14.74
CA ASN A 54 -5.51 -19.20 -15.59
C ASN A 54 -4.85 -17.96 -16.19
N LEU A 55 -4.15 -17.16 -15.36
CA LEU A 55 -3.46 -15.97 -15.83
C LEU A 55 -2.36 -16.29 -16.86
N THR A 56 -1.65 -17.42 -16.72
CA THR A 56 -0.62 -17.81 -17.70
C THR A 56 -1.19 -18.18 -19.06
N VAL A 57 -2.41 -18.72 -19.09
CA VAL A 57 -3.10 -19.07 -20.34
C VAL A 57 -3.63 -17.81 -21.01
N GLU A 58 -4.32 -16.96 -20.26
CA GLU A 58 -4.98 -15.77 -20.81
C GLU A 58 -4.02 -14.66 -21.23
N LYS A 59 -2.88 -14.54 -20.56
CA LYS A 59 -1.88 -13.50 -20.82
C LYS A 59 -0.62 -14.05 -21.51
N ALA A 60 -0.68 -15.26 -22.06
CA ALA A 60 0.44 -15.95 -22.71
C ALA A 60 1.15 -15.07 -23.76
N VAL A 61 0.38 -14.29 -24.54
CA VAL A 61 0.89 -13.45 -25.64
C VAL A 61 1.44 -12.10 -25.16
N GLN A 62 1.19 -11.72 -23.91
CA GLN A 62 1.53 -10.38 -23.39
C GLN A 62 2.81 -10.37 -22.52
N ASN A 63 3.49 -11.52 -22.36
CA ASN A 63 4.69 -11.67 -21.52
C ASN A 63 4.51 -11.14 -20.09
N TRP A 64 3.32 -11.29 -19.49
CA TRP A 64 3.10 -10.90 -18.09
C TRP A 64 3.70 -11.92 -17.12
N ILE A 65 3.46 -13.20 -17.42
CA ILE A 65 3.78 -14.33 -16.56
C ILE A 65 3.98 -15.57 -17.44
N GLN A 66 4.97 -16.38 -17.12
CA GLN A 66 5.28 -17.64 -17.80
C GLN A 66 5.33 -18.76 -16.77
N TYR A 67 4.77 -19.91 -17.10
CA TYR A 67 4.86 -21.11 -16.27
C TYR A 67 6.07 -21.94 -16.70
N GLU A 68 7.06 -22.09 -15.81
CA GLU A 68 8.30 -22.84 -16.05
C GLU A 68 8.38 -24.07 -15.10
N GLY A 69 7.30 -24.86 -15.06
CA GLY A 69 7.22 -26.11 -14.30
C GLY A 69 7.05 -25.91 -12.79
N ASN A 70 8.13 -25.59 -12.08
CA ASN A 70 8.11 -25.41 -10.62
C ASN A 70 8.00 -23.95 -10.17
N VAL A 71 8.11 -23.01 -11.11
CA VAL A 71 8.04 -21.58 -10.85
C VAL A 71 7.17 -20.87 -11.89
N PHE A 72 6.63 -19.73 -11.49
CA PHE A 72 6.22 -18.68 -12.40
C PHE A 72 7.37 -17.70 -12.60
N ARG A 73 7.58 -17.29 -13.85
CA ARG A 73 8.53 -16.24 -14.23
C ARG A 73 7.80 -14.98 -14.68
N PHE A 74 8.26 -13.83 -14.22
CA PHE A 74 7.73 -12.51 -14.54
C PHE A 74 8.81 -11.72 -15.26
N PRO A 75 8.77 -11.61 -16.60
CA PRO A 75 9.84 -10.96 -17.36
C PRO A 75 9.77 -9.42 -17.31
N GLY A 76 8.82 -8.85 -16.55
CA GLY A 76 8.60 -7.40 -16.48
C GLY A 76 7.88 -6.83 -17.70
N GLY A 77 7.32 -7.69 -18.55
CA GLY A 77 6.53 -7.30 -19.71
C GLY A 77 5.10 -6.90 -19.34
N GLY A 78 4.38 -6.44 -20.35
CA GLY A 78 2.99 -6.03 -20.25
C GLY A 78 2.49 -5.45 -21.55
N THR A 79 1.18 -5.24 -21.69
CA THR A 79 0.62 -4.61 -22.89
C THR A 79 1.21 -3.22 -23.10
N GLN A 80 1.39 -2.45 -22.02
CA GLN A 80 2.04 -1.13 -22.04
C GLN A 80 3.55 -1.20 -21.80
N PHE A 81 4.11 -2.39 -21.62
CA PHE A 81 5.53 -2.60 -21.39
C PHE A 81 6.10 -3.57 -22.46
N PRO A 82 5.92 -3.31 -23.77
CA PRO A 82 6.36 -4.24 -24.82
C PRO A 82 7.88 -4.41 -24.84
N ARG A 83 8.64 -3.41 -24.36
CA ARG A 83 10.10 -3.45 -24.18
C ARG A 83 10.53 -3.69 -22.72
N GLY A 84 9.58 -4.11 -21.87
CA GLY A 84 9.77 -4.26 -20.43
C GLY A 84 9.55 -2.98 -19.63
N ALA A 85 9.27 -3.14 -18.33
CA ALA A 85 8.98 -2.04 -17.41
C ALA A 85 10.15 -1.05 -17.25
N ASP A 86 11.40 -1.51 -17.35
CA ASP A 86 12.59 -0.64 -17.29
C ASP A 86 12.54 0.44 -18.39
N ALA A 87 12.32 0.05 -19.65
CA ALA A 87 12.29 0.99 -20.78
C ALA A 87 11.15 2.02 -20.67
N TYR A 88 10.04 1.63 -20.05
CA TYR A 88 8.93 2.53 -19.76
C TYR A 88 9.28 3.52 -18.63
N ILE A 89 9.91 3.04 -17.56
CA ILE A 89 10.39 3.90 -16.47
C ILE A 89 11.44 4.90 -16.98
N ASP A 90 12.33 4.49 -17.88
CA ASP A 90 13.31 5.37 -18.51
C ASP A 90 12.65 6.46 -19.37
N GLU A 91 11.53 6.16 -20.04
CA GLU A 91 10.74 7.17 -20.75
C GLU A 91 10.08 8.16 -19.78
N LEU A 92 9.50 7.69 -18.67
CA LEU A 92 8.97 8.57 -17.63
C LEU A 92 10.07 9.46 -17.01
N ALA A 93 11.30 8.94 -16.89
CA ALA A 93 12.44 9.64 -16.32
C ALA A 93 12.88 10.87 -17.14
N SER A 94 12.42 11.02 -18.40
CA SER A 94 12.68 12.25 -19.19
C SER A 94 11.90 13.46 -18.67
N VAL A 95 10.91 13.24 -17.80
CA VAL A 95 10.03 14.29 -17.25
C VAL A 95 10.02 14.24 -15.73
N ILE A 96 9.98 13.04 -15.16
CA ILE A 96 9.87 12.81 -13.71
C ILE A 96 11.27 12.57 -13.13
N PRO A 97 11.74 13.39 -12.17
CA PRO A 97 13.11 13.32 -11.67
C PRO A 97 13.28 12.22 -10.61
N PHE A 98 13.24 10.95 -11.03
CA PHE A 98 13.33 9.83 -10.08
C PHE A 98 14.64 9.77 -9.28
N GLU A 99 15.75 10.23 -9.86
CA GLU A 99 17.09 10.07 -9.26
C GLU A 99 17.38 11.05 -8.12
N ASN A 100 16.63 12.15 -7.99
CA ASN A 100 16.91 13.17 -6.97
C ASN A 100 16.24 12.89 -5.60
N GLY A 101 15.49 11.80 -5.47
CA GLY A 101 14.82 11.40 -4.24
C GLY A 101 13.55 12.20 -3.88
N MET A 102 13.12 13.15 -4.72
CA MET A 102 11.89 13.93 -4.48
C MET A 102 10.62 13.09 -4.73
N VAL A 103 10.65 12.23 -5.74
CA VAL A 103 9.61 11.22 -5.95
C VAL A 103 10.03 9.96 -5.23
N ARG A 104 9.24 9.55 -4.24
CA ARG A 104 9.53 8.36 -3.43
C ARG A 104 8.31 7.49 -3.18
N THR A 105 7.12 8.07 -2.99
CA THR A 105 5.87 7.29 -2.85
C THR A 105 5.01 7.42 -4.11
N ALA A 106 4.55 6.29 -4.63
CA ALA A 106 3.68 6.26 -5.80
C ALA A 106 2.39 5.46 -5.56
N LEU A 107 1.27 5.89 -6.15
CA LEU A 107 0.02 5.14 -6.19
C LEU A 107 -0.11 4.44 -7.55
N ASP A 108 -0.21 3.11 -7.58
CA ASP A 108 -0.38 2.33 -8.83
C ASP A 108 -1.80 1.76 -8.92
N THR A 109 -2.61 2.36 -9.78
CA THR A 109 -4.03 2.02 -9.95
C THR A 109 -4.23 0.97 -11.05
N GLY A 110 -4.96 -0.10 -10.75
CA GLY A 110 -5.16 -1.20 -11.71
C GLY A 110 -3.87 -1.94 -12.06
N CYS A 111 -2.98 -2.12 -11.08
CA CYS A 111 -1.58 -2.52 -11.25
C CYS A 111 -1.33 -3.90 -11.88
N GLY A 112 -2.36 -4.74 -12.00
CA GLY A 112 -2.21 -6.14 -12.41
C GLY A 112 -1.28 -6.90 -11.47
N VAL A 113 -0.21 -7.48 -12.03
CA VAL A 113 0.86 -8.15 -11.25
C VAL A 113 1.90 -7.18 -10.66
N ALA A 114 1.65 -5.86 -10.74
CA ALA A 114 2.49 -4.77 -10.23
C ALA A 114 3.92 -4.73 -10.81
N SER A 115 4.08 -5.05 -12.10
CA SER A 115 5.40 -5.02 -12.76
C SER A 115 6.06 -3.65 -12.73
N TRP A 116 5.30 -2.57 -12.92
CA TRP A 116 5.81 -1.21 -12.82
C TRP A 116 6.36 -0.91 -11.41
N GLY A 117 5.54 -1.15 -10.38
CA GLY A 117 5.95 -0.99 -8.98
C GLY A 117 7.17 -1.85 -8.60
N ALA A 118 7.25 -3.08 -9.13
CA ALA A 118 8.36 -3.99 -8.88
C ALA A 118 9.71 -3.47 -9.42
N TYR A 119 9.69 -2.80 -10.58
CA TYR A 119 10.89 -2.29 -11.23
C TYR A 119 11.26 -0.88 -10.75
N LEU A 120 10.29 -0.09 -10.29
CA LEU A 120 10.50 1.22 -9.65
C LEU A 120 11.37 1.17 -8.38
N PHE A 121 11.45 0.02 -7.71
CA PHE A 121 12.39 -0.14 -6.58
C PHE A 121 13.85 0.19 -6.96
N LYS A 122 14.26 0.00 -8.22
CA LYS A 122 15.60 0.37 -8.71
C LYS A 122 15.84 1.89 -8.66
N LYS A 123 14.77 2.67 -8.73
CA LYS A 123 14.77 4.13 -8.64
C LYS A 123 14.52 4.64 -7.22
N ASN A 124 14.55 3.74 -6.24
CA ASN A 124 14.19 4.02 -4.85
C ASN A 124 12.79 4.64 -4.70
N VAL A 125 11.86 4.29 -5.59
CA VAL A 125 10.45 4.64 -5.51
C VAL A 125 9.66 3.41 -5.07
N ILE A 126 8.81 3.58 -4.07
CA ILE A 126 7.92 2.54 -3.58
C ILE A 126 6.49 2.81 -4.04
N ALA A 127 5.93 1.87 -4.79
CA ALA A 127 4.57 1.96 -5.28
C ALA A 127 3.62 1.18 -4.36
N MET A 128 2.58 1.86 -3.85
CA MET A 128 1.42 1.23 -3.26
C MET A 128 0.46 0.86 -4.39
N SER A 129 0.36 -0.43 -4.67
CA SER A 129 -0.40 -0.93 -5.82
C SER A 129 -1.78 -1.42 -5.40
N PHE A 130 -2.82 -1.20 -6.21
CA PHE A 130 -4.09 -1.86 -5.97
C PHE A 130 -4.81 -2.26 -7.25
N ALA A 131 -5.55 -3.35 -7.16
CA ALA A 131 -6.43 -3.84 -8.21
C ALA A 131 -7.62 -4.63 -7.61
N PRO A 132 -8.76 -4.71 -8.31
CA PRO A 132 -9.87 -5.53 -7.87
C PRO A 132 -9.45 -7.00 -7.73
N ARG A 133 -10.23 -7.75 -6.95
CA ARG A 133 -10.24 -9.21 -7.08
C ARG A 133 -10.83 -9.54 -8.45
N ASP A 134 -9.98 -9.93 -9.38
CA ASP A 134 -10.37 -10.19 -10.78
C ASP A 134 -10.84 -11.63 -11.00
N SER A 135 -11.46 -11.86 -12.17
CA SER A 135 -11.91 -13.18 -12.62
C SER A 135 -10.77 -14.15 -12.89
N HIS A 136 -9.55 -13.66 -13.11
CA HIS A 136 -8.39 -14.48 -13.42
C HIS A 136 -7.73 -15.07 -12.17
N VAL A 137 -8.12 -14.57 -10.99
CA VAL A 137 -7.62 -14.96 -9.66
C VAL A 137 -6.11 -14.66 -9.54
N ALA A 138 -5.70 -14.08 -8.41
CA ALA A 138 -4.30 -13.97 -7.99
C ALA A 138 -3.41 -12.85 -8.57
N GLN A 139 -3.88 -11.87 -9.35
CA GLN A 139 -2.99 -10.78 -9.83
C GLN A 139 -2.25 -10.04 -8.69
N VAL A 140 -3.02 -9.50 -7.73
CA VAL A 140 -2.46 -8.87 -6.51
C VAL A 140 -1.70 -9.91 -5.66
N GLN A 141 -2.15 -11.16 -5.62
CA GLN A 141 -1.42 -12.22 -4.90
C GLN A 141 -0.02 -12.45 -5.49
N PHE A 142 0.13 -12.42 -6.82
CA PHE A 142 1.44 -12.54 -7.46
C PHE A 142 2.33 -11.34 -7.14
N ALA A 143 1.79 -10.12 -7.13
CA ALA A 143 2.56 -8.95 -6.68
C ALA A 143 3.11 -9.15 -5.26
N LEU A 144 2.26 -9.63 -4.35
CA LEU A 144 2.62 -9.89 -2.95
C LEU A 144 3.63 -11.04 -2.80
N GLU A 145 3.46 -12.13 -3.56
CA GLU A 145 4.41 -13.26 -3.60
C GLU A 145 5.78 -12.86 -4.17
N ARG A 146 5.81 -11.90 -5.10
CA ARG A 146 7.04 -11.29 -5.65
C ARG A 146 7.72 -10.31 -4.70
N GLY A 147 7.04 -9.93 -3.61
CA GLY A 147 7.54 -8.97 -2.63
C GLY A 147 7.32 -7.50 -3.01
N VAL A 148 6.22 -7.20 -3.72
CA VAL A 148 5.82 -5.87 -4.15
C VAL A 148 4.63 -5.39 -3.30
N PRO A 149 4.61 -4.15 -2.79
CA PRO A 149 3.48 -3.64 -2.01
C PRO A 149 2.21 -3.58 -2.85
N ALA A 150 1.16 -4.27 -2.37
CA ALA A 150 -0.14 -4.25 -3.02
C ALA A 150 -1.29 -4.51 -2.04
N VAL A 151 -2.49 -4.05 -2.40
CA VAL A 151 -3.75 -4.35 -1.70
C VAL A 151 -4.84 -4.69 -2.71
N ILE A 152 -5.87 -5.39 -2.25
CA ILE A 152 -7.10 -5.57 -3.01
C ILE A 152 -7.92 -4.29 -2.85
N GLY A 153 -8.29 -3.67 -3.96
CA GLY A 153 -9.05 -2.42 -3.90
C GLY A 153 -9.58 -2.00 -5.27
N VAL A 154 -10.53 -1.08 -5.25
CA VAL A 154 -11.09 -0.44 -6.44
C VAL A 154 -11.29 1.04 -6.16
N LEU A 155 -11.22 1.85 -7.22
CA LEU A 155 -11.82 3.19 -7.19
C LEU A 155 -13.31 3.02 -7.52
N GLY A 156 -14.12 2.96 -6.46
CA GLY A 156 -15.56 2.70 -6.53
C GLY A 156 -16.39 3.93 -6.21
N THR A 157 -17.02 3.93 -5.03
CA THR A 157 -17.74 5.06 -4.44
C THR A 157 -17.11 5.52 -3.12
N ILE A 158 -16.22 4.74 -2.49
CA ILE A 158 -15.57 5.08 -1.21
C ILE A 158 -14.18 5.70 -1.43
N LYS A 159 -13.80 6.68 -0.60
CA LYS A 159 -12.47 7.32 -0.60
C LYS A 159 -11.37 6.28 -0.37
N LEU A 160 -10.21 6.48 -0.99
CA LEU A 160 -9.03 5.67 -0.74
C LEU A 160 -8.56 5.85 0.72
N PRO A 161 -8.09 4.77 1.37
CA PRO A 161 -7.68 4.77 2.78
C PRO A 161 -6.30 5.39 2.99
N TYR A 162 -6.05 6.53 2.34
CA TYR A 162 -4.82 7.31 2.41
C TYR A 162 -5.15 8.77 2.77
N PRO A 163 -4.27 9.46 3.52
CA PRO A 163 -4.44 10.88 3.83
C PRO A 163 -4.29 11.73 2.57
N SER A 164 -4.71 12.99 2.65
CA SER A 164 -4.46 13.94 1.57
C SER A 164 -2.96 14.20 1.40
N GLY A 165 -2.50 14.33 0.15
CA GLY A 165 -1.09 14.53 -0.17
C GLY A 165 -0.18 13.39 0.33
N ALA A 166 -0.62 12.13 0.19
CA ALA A 166 0.17 10.95 0.53
C ALA A 166 1.25 10.63 -0.53
N PHE A 167 0.95 10.80 -1.82
CA PHE A 167 1.79 10.31 -2.90
C PHE A 167 2.51 11.43 -3.65
N ASP A 168 3.77 11.20 -4.01
CA ASP A 168 4.54 12.10 -4.88
C ASP A 168 4.16 11.89 -6.36
N MET A 169 3.60 10.71 -6.69
CA MET A 169 3.15 10.35 -8.04
C MET A 169 1.94 9.40 -7.99
N ALA A 170 1.04 9.50 -8.96
CA ALA A 170 -0.01 8.52 -9.21
C ALA A 170 0.07 8.02 -10.67
N HIS A 171 -0.22 6.74 -10.88
CA HIS A 171 -0.04 6.05 -12.14
C HIS A 171 -1.23 5.15 -12.47
N CYS A 172 -1.63 5.17 -13.74
CA CYS A 172 -2.55 4.24 -14.35
C CYS A 172 -1.99 3.78 -15.69
N SER A 173 -1.95 2.46 -15.89
CA SER A 173 -1.57 1.85 -17.16
C SER A 173 -2.64 0.85 -17.58
N ARG A 174 -3.52 1.26 -18.50
CA ARG A 174 -4.73 0.52 -18.91
C ARG A 174 -5.55 0.00 -17.71
N CYS A 175 -5.71 0.83 -16.69
CA CYS A 175 -6.34 0.46 -15.43
C CYS A 175 -7.88 0.26 -15.52
N LEU A 176 -8.49 0.59 -16.67
CA LEU A 176 -9.94 0.49 -16.93
C LEU A 176 -10.80 1.35 -15.98
N ILE A 177 -10.21 2.38 -15.38
CA ILE A 177 -10.92 3.36 -14.57
C ILE A 177 -11.47 4.43 -15.51
N PRO A 178 -12.79 4.70 -15.49
CA PRO A 178 -13.39 5.73 -16.32
C PRO A 178 -13.12 7.10 -15.69
N TRP A 179 -11.90 7.63 -15.86
CA TRP A 179 -11.41 8.83 -15.17
C TRP A 179 -12.31 10.06 -15.31
N GLY A 180 -12.94 10.24 -16.47
CA GLY A 180 -13.89 11.32 -16.73
C GLY A 180 -15.34 11.08 -16.31
N ALA A 181 -15.68 9.94 -15.72
CA ALA A 181 -17.04 9.63 -15.26
C ALA A 181 -17.32 10.22 -13.88
N ASN A 182 -18.60 10.24 -13.49
CA ASN A 182 -19.09 10.76 -12.20
C ASN A 182 -18.53 12.16 -11.90
N ASP A 183 -18.62 13.07 -12.88
CA ASP A 183 -18.14 14.45 -12.80
C ASP A 183 -16.65 14.56 -12.41
N GLY A 184 -15.83 13.58 -12.80
CA GLY A 184 -14.40 13.57 -12.54
C GLY A 184 -14.01 13.17 -11.10
N MET A 185 -14.95 12.61 -10.34
CA MET A 185 -14.76 12.18 -8.94
C MET A 185 -13.48 11.33 -8.74
N TYR A 186 -13.15 10.45 -9.69
CA TYR A 186 -11.93 9.62 -9.59
C TYR A 186 -10.63 10.43 -9.71
N MET A 187 -10.62 11.44 -10.60
CA MET A 187 -9.48 12.34 -10.73
C MET A 187 -9.38 13.28 -9.52
N MET A 188 -10.51 13.71 -8.96
CA MET A 188 -10.56 14.49 -7.71
C MET A 188 -10.02 13.69 -6.52
N GLU A 189 -10.33 12.39 -6.43
CA GLU A 189 -9.77 11.52 -5.41
C GLU A 189 -8.26 11.29 -5.58
N VAL A 190 -7.79 11.16 -6.83
CA VAL A 190 -6.35 11.14 -7.13
C VAL A 190 -5.71 12.48 -6.76
N ASP A 191 -6.35 13.60 -7.07
CA ASP A 191 -5.88 14.92 -6.68
C ASP A 191 -5.73 15.03 -5.15
N ARG A 192 -6.73 14.60 -4.39
CA ARG A 192 -6.70 14.62 -2.92
C ARG A 192 -5.45 13.92 -2.38
N VAL A 193 -5.16 12.70 -2.86
CA VAL A 193 -4.03 11.91 -2.36
C VAL A 193 -2.69 12.30 -2.99
N LEU A 194 -2.69 13.03 -4.11
CA LEU A 194 -1.49 13.52 -4.77
C LEU A 194 -1.00 14.81 -4.13
N ARG A 195 0.30 14.86 -3.86
CA ARG A 195 0.95 16.04 -3.27
C ARG A 195 0.98 17.22 -4.22
N PRO A 196 0.98 18.46 -3.68
CA PRO A 196 1.30 19.64 -4.46
C PRO A 196 2.64 19.46 -5.20
N GLY A 197 2.64 19.73 -6.51
CA GLY A 197 3.79 19.50 -7.39
C GLY A 197 3.99 18.06 -7.88
N GLY A 198 3.17 17.10 -7.43
CA GLY A 198 3.23 15.69 -7.80
C GLY A 198 2.78 15.40 -9.24
N TYR A 199 3.02 14.18 -9.70
CA TYR A 199 2.78 13.78 -11.09
C TYR A 199 1.64 12.78 -11.20
N TRP A 200 0.79 12.93 -12.22
CA TRP A 200 -0.16 11.90 -12.63
C TRP A 200 0.21 11.38 -14.01
N VAL A 201 0.33 10.07 -14.14
CA VAL A 201 0.69 9.38 -15.39
C VAL A 201 -0.48 8.52 -15.83
N LEU A 202 -0.98 8.76 -17.05
CA LEU A 202 -1.98 7.92 -17.70
C LEU A 202 -1.39 7.31 -18.96
N SER A 203 -1.43 5.97 -19.03
CA SER A 203 -0.89 5.20 -20.15
C SER A 203 -1.92 4.25 -20.75
N GLY A 204 -2.08 4.32 -22.08
CA GLY A 204 -3.07 3.57 -22.85
C GLY A 204 -4.31 4.37 -23.22
N PRO A 205 -5.42 3.71 -23.59
CA PRO A 205 -6.65 4.40 -23.95
C PRO A 205 -7.08 5.37 -22.83
N PRO A 206 -7.49 6.60 -23.16
CA PRO A 206 -7.71 7.11 -24.52
C PRO A 206 -6.48 7.82 -25.15
N ILE A 207 -5.33 7.90 -24.49
CA ILE A 207 -4.17 8.67 -24.98
C ILE A 207 -3.66 8.14 -26.32
N SER A 208 -3.55 9.02 -27.32
CA SER A 208 -3.21 8.64 -28.71
C SER A 208 -4.29 7.82 -29.44
N TRP A 209 -5.56 8.02 -29.08
CA TRP A 209 -6.69 7.36 -29.73
C TRP A 209 -6.73 7.55 -31.26
N SER A 210 -6.30 8.71 -31.76
CA SER A 210 -6.36 9.05 -33.19
C SER A 210 -5.56 8.06 -34.06
N ILE A 211 -4.51 7.48 -33.49
CA ILE A 211 -3.65 6.47 -34.14
C ILE A 211 -4.12 5.06 -33.80
N ASN A 212 -4.51 4.80 -32.55
CA ASN A 212 -4.67 3.44 -32.01
C ASN A 212 -6.11 2.90 -31.94
N TYR A 213 -7.14 3.70 -32.26
CA TYR A 213 -8.56 3.28 -32.13
C TYR A 213 -8.88 1.95 -32.81
N ARG A 214 -8.29 1.68 -33.99
CA ARG A 214 -8.48 0.41 -34.73
C ARG A 214 -7.92 -0.78 -33.96
N ALA A 215 -6.72 -0.64 -33.39
CA ALA A 215 -6.06 -1.70 -32.64
C ALA A 215 -6.81 -2.02 -31.33
N TRP A 216 -7.46 -1.02 -30.74
CA TRP A 216 -8.26 -1.19 -29.53
C TRP A 216 -9.70 -1.61 -29.80
N GLN A 217 -10.14 -1.65 -31.06
CA GLN A 217 -11.50 -2.01 -31.46
C GLN A 217 -12.56 -1.14 -30.76
N ARG A 218 -12.28 0.16 -30.61
CA ARG A 218 -13.19 1.15 -30.01
C ARG A 218 -13.53 2.27 -31.00
N PRO A 219 -14.75 2.84 -30.93
CA PRO A 219 -15.12 4.00 -31.74
C PRO A 219 -14.20 5.20 -31.49
N LYS A 220 -13.98 6.03 -32.53
CA LYS A 220 -13.14 7.22 -32.40
C LYS A 220 -13.79 8.24 -31.47
N GLU A 221 -15.09 8.41 -31.65
CA GLU A 221 -15.94 9.38 -30.97
C GLU A 221 -15.89 9.12 -29.45
N ASP A 222 -16.08 7.87 -29.04
CA ASP A 222 -15.99 7.46 -27.63
C ASP A 222 -14.62 7.76 -27.00
N LEU A 223 -13.54 7.45 -27.71
CA LEU A 223 -12.18 7.67 -27.20
C LEU A 223 -11.81 9.16 -27.16
N GLN A 224 -12.25 9.91 -28.17
CA GLN A 224 -12.07 11.36 -28.22
C GLN A 224 -12.82 12.02 -27.07
N GLU A 225 -14.09 11.66 -26.84
CA GLU A 225 -14.88 12.17 -25.72
C GLU A 225 -14.26 11.80 -24.37
N GLU A 226 -13.77 10.56 -24.21
CA GLU A 226 -13.08 10.10 -23.01
C GLU A 226 -11.82 10.92 -22.73
N GLN A 227 -10.97 11.18 -23.74
CA GLN A 227 -9.79 12.04 -23.55
C GLN A 227 -10.20 13.49 -23.28
N SER A 228 -11.17 14.04 -24.01
CA SER A 228 -11.65 15.43 -23.81
C SER A 228 -12.12 15.67 -22.37
N LYS A 229 -12.91 14.76 -21.80
CA LYS A 229 -13.35 14.86 -20.39
C LYS A 229 -12.18 14.84 -19.41
N ILE A 230 -11.17 13.99 -19.66
CA ILE A 230 -9.96 13.95 -18.83
C ILE A 230 -9.21 15.29 -18.90
N GLU A 231 -9.06 15.89 -20.09
CA GLU A 231 -8.42 17.21 -20.21
C GLU A 231 -9.22 18.31 -19.52
N GLU A 232 -10.54 18.30 -19.63
CA GLU A 232 -11.44 19.27 -18.99
C GLU A 232 -11.33 19.21 -17.46
N ILE A 233 -11.34 18.00 -16.89
CA ILE A 233 -11.17 17.81 -15.44
C ILE A 233 -9.74 18.15 -15.01
N ALA A 234 -8.72 17.77 -15.78
CA ALA A 234 -7.34 18.16 -15.48
C ALA A 234 -7.18 19.69 -15.46
N LYS A 235 -7.84 20.40 -16.39
CA LYS A 235 -7.87 21.87 -16.40
C LYS A 235 -8.58 22.41 -15.15
N LEU A 236 -9.73 21.85 -14.79
CA LEU A 236 -10.48 22.20 -13.57
C LEU A 236 -9.64 22.01 -12.29
N LEU A 237 -8.84 20.94 -12.23
CA LEU A 237 -7.90 20.65 -11.15
C LEU A 237 -6.60 21.46 -11.24
N CYS A 238 -6.49 22.36 -12.21
CA CYS A 238 -5.32 23.21 -12.47
C CYS A 238 -4.07 22.43 -12.87
N TRP A 239 -4.19 21.16 -13.25
CA TRP A 239 -3.06 20.32 -13.61
C TRP A 239 -2.42 20.74 -14.94
N GLU A 240 -1.10 20.76 -14.97
CA GLU A 240 -0.34 21.11 -16.17
C GLU A 240 0.07 19.85 -16.92
N LYS A 241 -0.34 19.69 -18.19
CA LYS A 241 0.19 18.63 -19.04
C LYS A 241 1.66 18.92 -19.37
N LYS A 242 2.56 18.05 -18.92
CA LYS A 242 4.01 18.17 -19.13
C LYS A 242 4.52 17.34 -20.31
N TYR A 243 3.78 16.30 -20.68
CA TYR A 243 4.22 15.34 -21.67
C TYR A 243 3.03 14.63 -22.29
N GLU A 244 3.07 14.43 -23.60
CA GLU A 244 2.22 13.48 -24.32
C GLU A 244 3.00 12.95 -25.50
N LYS A 245 3.31 11.65 -25.49
CA LYS A 245 3.99 10.97 -26.58
C LYS A 245 3.64 9.50 -26.57
N GLY A 246 3.37 8.96 -27.76
CA GLY A 246 2.84 7.60 -27.88
C GLY A 246 1.58 7.47 -27.03
N GLU A 247 1.44 6.36 -26.32
CA GLU A 247 0.29 6.11 -25.44
C GLU A 247 0.47 6.66 -24.01
N ILE A 248 1.39 7.59 -23.77
CA ILE A 248 1.71 8.11 -22.43
C ILE A 248 1.40 9.60 -22.36
N ALA A 249 0.66 10.00 -21.33
CA ALA A 249 0.50 11.40 -20.95
C ALA A 249 0.86 11.61 -19.47
N ILE A 250 1.51 12.74 -19.17
CA ILE A 250 1.94 13.11 -17.83
C ILE A 250 1.41 14.51 -17.51
N TRP A 251 0.68 14.62 -16.42
CA TRP A 251 0.26 15.87 -15.82
C TRP A 251 1.01 16.12 -14.51
N ARG A 252 1.15 17.38 -14.15
CA ARG A 252 1.73 17.82 -12.89
C ARG A 252 0.72 18.67 -12.13
N LYS A 253 0.40 18.25 -10.91
CA LYS A 253 -0.40 19.02 -9.95
C LYS A 253 0.35 20.29 -9.57
N ARG A 254 -0.36 21.40 -9.39
CA ARG A 254 0.26 22.69 -9.00
C ARG A 254 0.80 22.62 -7.57
N ILE A 255 1.70 23.53 -7.26
CA ILE A 255 2.31 23.62 -5.93
C ILE A 255 1.44 24.40 -4.93
N ASN A 256 0.50 25.22 -5.42
CA ASN A 256 -0.45 26.01 -4.64
C ASN A 256 -1.62 26.50 -5.54
N HIS A 257 -2.54 27.27 -4.95
CA HIS A 257 -3.78 27.73 -5.59
C HIS A 257 -3.62 29.05 -6.39
N ASP A 258 -2.59 29.86 -6.08
CA ASP A 258 -2.51 31.26 -6.52
C ASP A 258 -2.40 31.45 -8.05
N SER A 259 -2.03 30.40 -8.77
CA SER A 259 -1.84 30.42 -10.23
C SER A 259 -3.04 29.90 -11.03
N CYS A 260 -4.15 29.52 -10.38
CA CYS A 260 -5.34 28.95 -11.03
C CYS A 260 -6.54 29.91 -11.06
N SER A 261 -6.31 31.16 -11.46
CA SER A 261 -7.24 32.27 -11.23
C SER A 261 -8.42 32.35 -12.21
N GLU A 262 -8.47 31.53 -13.26
CA GLU A 262 -9.48 31.66 -14.34
C GLU A 262 -10.73 30.78 -14.18
N GLN A 263 -10.84 29.94 -13.13
CA GLN A 263 -11.92 28.93 -13.03
C GLN A 263 -12.63 28.83 -11.67
N ASP A 264 -12.34 29.72 -10.72
CA ASP A 264 -12.90 29.67 -9.35
C ASP A 264 -14.44 29.71 -9.27
N SER A 265 -15.12 30.23 -10.28
CA SER A 265 -16.60 30.32 -10.27
C SER A 265 -17.32 28.99 -10.49
N HIS A 266 -16.63 27.94 -10.95
CA HIS A 266 -17.23 26.64 -11.29
C HIS A 266 -16.72 25.45 -10.46
N VAL A 267 -15.71 25.66 -9.59
CA VAL A 267 -15.12 24.58 -8.77
C VAL A 267 -15.88 24.45 -7.45
N THR A 268 -16.38 23.25 -7.17
CA THR A 268 -16.93 22.92 -5.85
C THR A 268 -15.79 22.45 -4.95
N PHE A 269 -15.57 23.11 -3.81
CA PHE A 269 -14.55 22.70 -2.83
C PHE A 269 -15.14 21.80 -1.75
N CYS A 270 -14.36 20.80 -1.33
CA CYS A 270 -14.71 19.95 -0.20
C CYS A 270 -14.52 20.71 1.12
N GLU A 271 -15.25 20.32 2.17
CA GLU A 271 -14.96 20.81 3.52
C GLU A 271 -13.55 20.40 3.96
N ALA A 272 -12.77 21.35 4.48
CA ALA A 272 -11.36 21.12 4.84
C ALA A 272 -11.19 20.01 5.90
N THR A 273 -12.16 19.83 6.79
CA THR A 273 -12.17 18.77 7.82
C THR A 273 -12.30 17.35 7.23
N ASN A 274 -12.77 17.22 5.99
CA ASN A 274 -13.06 15.92 5.37
C ASN A 274 -11.88 15.33 4.58
N ALA A 275 -10.73 16.02 4.51
CA ALA A 275 -9.60 15.62 3.67
C ALA A 275 -8.92 14.30 4.13
N ASN A 276 -8.84 14.08 5.45
CA ASN A 276 -8.24 12.87 6.05
C ASN A 276 -9.28 11.94 6.71
N ASN A 277 -10.52 12.39 6.85
CA ASN A 277 -11.62 11.53 7.27
C ASN A 277 -12.07 10.65 6.10
N VAL A 278 -11.46 9.47 5.95
CA VAL A 278 -11.59 8.63 4.75
C VAL A 278 -12.19 7.25 5.00
N TRP A 279 -12.12 6.72 6.23
CA TRP A 279 -12.56 5.35 6.51
C TRP A 279 -14.07 5.20 6.32
N TYR A 280 -14.46 4.36 5.34
CA TYR A 280 -15.85 4.18 4.88
C TYR A 280 -16.58 5.48 4.52
N LYS A 281 -15.85 6.52 4.08
CA LYS A 281 -16.45 7.77 3.60
C LYS A 281 -16.65 7.72 2.09
N GLN A 282 -17.82 8.15 1.64
CA GLN A 282 -18.11 8.27 0.21
C GLN A 282 -17.19 9.32 -0.41
N MET A 283 -16.76 9.07 -1.65
CA MET A 283 -16.14 10.08 -2.49
C MET A 283 -17.17 11.15 -2.85
N GLU A 284 -16.67 12.35 -3.08
CA GLU A 284 -17.46 13.53 -3.35
C GLU A 284 -16.90 14.16 -4.63
N ALA A 285 -17.76 14.71 -5.48
CA ALA A 285 -17.36 15.46 -6.67
C ALA A 285 -16.96 16.90 -6.29
N CYS A 286 -15.91 17.01 -5.47
CA CYS A 286 -15.36 18.28 -5.02
C CYS A 286 -13.83 18.24 -4.97
N VAL A 287 -13.21 19.41 -5.04
CA VAL A 287 -11.76 19.58 -4.98
C VAL A 287 -11.33 19.80 -3.53
N THR A 288 -10.32 19.04 -3.09
CA THR A 288 -9.76 19.23 -1.74
C THR A 288 -8.92 20.50 -1.72
N PRO A 289 -9.18 21.46 -0.82
CA PRO A 289 -8.43 22.72 -0.79
C PRO A 289 -6.96 22.46 -0.42
N TYR A 290 -6.07 23.24 -1.04
CA TYR A 290 -4.66 23.26 -0.65
C TYR A 290 -4.51 23.83 0.78
N PRO A 291 -3.50 23.38 1.55
CA PRO A 291 -3.07 24.10 2.74
C PRO A 291 -2.78 25.57 2.40
N LYS A 292 -3.14 26.49 3.30
CA LYS A 292 -2.90 27.93 3.09
C LYS A 292 -1.40 28.22 2.96
N THR A 293 -1.04 28.99 1.95
CA THR A 293 0.31 29.54 1.73
C THR A 293 0.32 31.03 2.07
N THR A 294 1.46 31.55 2.50
CA THR A 294 1.65 33.00 2.72
C THR A 294 2.22 33.70 1.49
N GLU A 295 2.94 32.97 0.64
CA GLU A 295 3.62 33.52 -0.55
C GLU A 295 3.25 32.73 -1.82
N PRO A 296 3.11 33.38 -3.00
CA PRO A 296 2.73 32.70 -4.26
C PRO A 296 3.70 31.64 -4.77
N ALA A 297 4.95 31.65 -4.30
CA ALA A 297 5.97 30.66 -4.68
C ALA A 297 6.06 29.50 -3.67
N GLU A 298 5.31 29.56 -2.57
CA GLU A 298 5.37 28.58 -1.49
C GLU A 298 4.67 27.27 -1.91
N VAL A 299 5.31 26.14 -1.58
CA VAL A 299 4.69 24.82 -1.76
C VAL A 299 3.68 24.61 -0.63
N ALA A 300 2.41 24.46 -0.98
CA ALA A 300 1.37 24.20 0.00
C ALA A 300 1.67 22.89 0.76
N GLY A 301 1.61 22.96 2.10
CA GLY A 301 2.01 21.83 2.95
C GLY A 301 3.51 21.71 3.21
N GLY A 302 4.30 22.73 2.85
CA GLY A 302 5.72 22.83 3.18
C GLY A 302 6.66 22.24 2.12
N VAL A 303 7.92 22.66 2.17
CA VAL A 303 8.98 22.12 1.30
C VAL A 303 9.51 20.81 1.86
N TRP A 304 9.58 19.78 1.01
CA TRP A 304 10.04 18.45 1.39
C TRP A 304 11.53 18.28 1.10
N LYS A 305 12.22 17.54 1.96
CA LYS A 305 13.58 17.04 1.68
C LYS A 305 13.52 15.85 0.70
N PRO A 306 14.58 15.59 -0.07
CA PRO A 306 14.68 14.35 -0.84
C PRO A 306 14.87 13.14 0.08
N PHE A 307 14.47 11.96 -0.38
CA PHE A 307 14.79 10.70 0.29
C PHE A 307 16.27 10.33 0.06
N PRO A 308 17.03 9.84 1.07
CA PRO A 308 16.58 9.38 2.39
C PRO A 308 16.56 10.45 3.49
N GLU A 309 16.97 11.70 3.22
CA GLU A 309 17.01 12.76 4.25
C GLU A 309 15.64 12.97 4.90
N ARG A 310 14.56 12.97 4.10
CA ARG A 310 13.19 13.15 4.60
C ARG A 310 12.72 12.07 5.59
N LEU A 311 13.39 10.92 5.65
CA LEU A 311 13.00 9.82 6.54
C LEU A 311 13.08 10.19 8.03
N ASN A 312 14.05 11.03 8.42
CA ASN A 312 14.29 11.46 9.80
C ASN A 312 14.14 12.98 9.98
N ALA A 313 13.82 13.72 8.91
CA ALA A 313 13.50 15.14 8.99
C ALA A 313 12.10 15.32 9.62
N VAL A 314 11.93 16.37 10.41
CA VAL A 314 10.62 16.69 11.00
C VAL A 314 9.65 17.06 9.87
N PRO A 315 8.52 16.35 9.71
CA PRO A 315 7.51 16.69 8.72
C PRO A 315 6.85 18.03 8.97
N PHE A 316 6.45 18.72 7.90
CA PHE A 316 5.75 20.01 8.00
C PHE A 316 4.50 19.94 8.88
N ARG A 317 3.73 18.84 8.81
CA ARG A 317 2.52 18.63 9.62
C ARG A 317 2.76 18.65 11.13
N ILE A 318 3.99 18.32 11.56
CA ILE A 318 4.41 18.40 12.96
C ILE A 318 4.81 19.85 13.28
N SER A 319 5.72 20.44 12.49
CA SER A 319 6.21 21.79 12.73
C SER A 319 5.12 22.87 12.58
N SER A 320 4.07 22.63 11.79
CA SER A 320 2.91 23.51 11.63
C SER A 320 1.90 23.40 12.79
N GLY A 321 2.09 22.45 13.71
CA GLY A 321 1.16 22.18 14.80
C GLY A 321 -0.16 21.55 14.35
N SER A 322 -0.22 20.95 13.16
CA SER A 322 -1.45 20.36 12.61
C SER A 322 -1.86 19.06 13.30
N ILE A 323 -0.98 18.45 14.10
CA ILE A 323 -1.25 17.23 14.86
C ILE A 323 -1.16 17.55 16.36
N PRO A 324 -2.30 17.71 17.06
CA PRO A 324 -2.31 18.02 18.47
C PRO A 324 -1.50 17.03 19.31
N GLY A 325 -0.62 17.55 20.17
CA GLY A 325 0.20 16.74 21.08
C GLY A 325 1.35 15.98 20.42
N VAL A 326 1.76 16.36 19.20
CA VAL A 326 3.00 15.89 18.57
C VAL A 326 3.85 17.13 18.23
N SER A 327 5.02 17.23 18.86
CA SER A 327 6.03 18.26 18.61
C SER A 327 7.30 17.66 17.99
N ASP A 328 8.17 18.54 17.48
CA ASP A 328 9.50 18.19 16.98
C ASP A 328 10.30 17.36 17.98
N GLU A 329 10.26 17.71 19.27
CA GLU A 329 10.93 16.98 20.34
C GLU A 329 10.37 15.56 20.49
N THR A 330 9.03 15.43 20.56
CA THR A 330 8.39 14.11 20.71
C THR A 330 8.65 13.20 19.52
N PHE A 331 8.74 13.76 18.30
CA PHE A 331 9.11 13.01 17.10
C PHE A 331 10.56 12.49 17.17
N GLN A 332 11.50 13.34 17.58
CA GLN A 332 12.90 12.95 17.72
C GLN A 332 13.13 11.93 18.85
N GLU A 333 12.36 12.02 19.93
CA GLU A 333 12.37 11.03 21.02
C GLU A 333 11.83 9.67 20.56
N ASP A 334 10.71 9.66 19.84
CA ASP A 334 10.13 8.44 19.27
C ASP A 334 11.11 7.76 18.29
N ASP A 335 11.78 8.52 17.43
CA ASP A 335 12.81 7.99 16.52
C ASP A 335 13.99 7.33 17.27
N LYS A 336 14.46 7.95 18.35
CA LYS A 336 15.53 7.39 19.19
C LYS A 336 15.06 6.12 19.89
N LEU A 337 13.83 6.13 20.39
CA LEU A 337 13.22 5.01 21.09
C LEU A 337 13.06 3.79 20.15
N TRP A 338 12.54 4.00 18.93
CA TRP A 338 12.37 2.90 17.97
C TRP A 338 13.70 2.33 17.47
N LYS A 339 14.74 3.16 17.32
CA LYS A 339 16.10 2.67 17.03
C LYS A 339 16.61 1.73 18.13
N LYS A 340 16.32 2.04 19.40
CA LYS A 340 16.65 1.18 20.55
C LYS A 340 15.83 -0.13 20.52
N HIS A 341 14.52 -0.03 20.34
CA HIS A 341 13.61 -1.18 20.24
C HIS A 341 14.01 -2.16 19.14
N VAL A 342 14.22 -1.65 17.92
CA VAL A 342 14.63 -2.46 16.77
C VAL A 342 16.00 -3.10 17.00
N LYS A 343 16.94 -2.41 17.64
CA LYS A 343 18.24 -2.99 18.02
C LYS A 343 18.08 -4.15 19.01
N ALA A 344 17.16 -4.06 19.96
CA ALA A 344 16.84 -5.16 20.86
C ALA A 344 16.17 -6.33 20.13
N TYR A 345 15.24 -6.06 19.22
CA TYR A 345 14.58 -7.10 18.40
C TYR A 345 15.58 -7.89 17.57
N LYS A 346 16.55 -7.21 16.94
CA LYS A 346 17.61 -7.83 16.13
C LYS A 346 18.53 -8.77 16.93
N ARG A 347 18.75 -8.50 18.22
CA ARG A 347 19.54 -9.38 19.10
C ARG A 347 18.86 -10.73 19.32
N THR A 348 17.54 -10.72 19.46
CA THR A 348 16.72 -11.92 19.68
C THR A 348 16.37 -12.63 18.38
N ASN A 349 15.99 -11.88 17.36
CA ASN A 349 15.61 -12.36 16.04
C ASN A 349 16.62 -11.89 14.99
N LYS A 350 17.71 -12.65 14.85
CA LYS A 350 18.80 -12.35 13.89
C LYS A 350 18.35 -12.40 12.41
N ILE A 351 17.17 -12.96 12.12
CA ILE A 351 16.64 -13.07 10.76
C ILE A 351 16.25 -11.69 10.20
N ILE A 352 15.95 -10.71 11.05
CA ILE A 352 15.58 -9.34 10.63
C ILE A 352 16.63 -8.74 9.68
N ASP A 353 17.93 -8.94 9.94
CA ASP A 353 19.01 -8.41 9.10
C ASP A 353 19.43 -9.34 7.95
N SER A 354 18.90 -10.57 7.89
CA SER A 354 19.31 -11.57 6.90
C SER A 354 18.81 -11.29 5.48
N GLY A 355 17.78 -10.45 5.34
CA GLY A 355 17.06 -10.24 4.08
C GLY A 355 16.00 -11.31 3.78
N ARG A 356 15.73 -12.23 4.73
CA ARG A 356 14.63 -13.21 4.61
C ARG A 356 13.26 -12.56 4.77
N TYR A 357 13.13 -11.53 5.62
CA TYR A 357 11.89 -10.76 5.73
C TYR A 357 11.89 -9.65 4.68
N ARG A 358 10.92 -9.68 3.77
CA ARG A 358 10.74 -8.72 2.70
C ARG A 358 9.47 -7.91 2.92
N ASN A 359 8.33 -8.60 3.09
CA ASN A 359 7.02 -8.02 3.34
C ASN A 359 6.81 -7.92 4.84
N ILE A 360 6.98 -6.72 5.40
CA ILE A 360 6.78 -6.47 6.82
C ILE A 360 5.49 -5.67 7.00
N MET A 361 4.74 -5.95 8.07
CA MET A 361 3.59 -5.15 8.47
C MET A 361 3.82 -4.61 9.87
N ASP A 362 3.58 -3.31 10.04
CA ASP A 362 3.48 -2.68 11.35
C ASP A 362 2.02 -2.35 11.62
N MET A 363 1.39 -3.07 12.55
CA MET A 363 -0.04 -3.00 12.77
C MET A 363 -0.50 -1.72 13.47
N ASN A 364 0.42 -1.04 14.16
CA ASN A 364 0.15 0.21 14.87
C ASN A 364 1.37 1.13 14.72
N ALA A 365 1.46 1.78 13.56
CA ALA A 365 2.69 2.40 13.11
C ALA A 365 3.05 3.71 13.83
N GLY A 366 2.10 4.37 14.50
CA GLY A 366 2.32 5.66 15.14
C GLY A 366 2.95 6.67 14.16
N LEU A 367 4.16 7.16 14.46
CA LEU A 367 4.89 8.11 13.61
C LEU A 367 5.68 7.45 12.47
N GLY A 368 5.60 6.12 12.30
CA GLY A 368 6.34 5.35 11.29
C GLY A 368 7.79 5.03 11.65
N SER A 369 8.18 5.27 12.90
CA SER A 369 9.56 5.22 13.37
C SER A 369 10.13 3.80 13.44
N PHE A 370 9.29 2.79 13.65
CA PHE A 370 9.66 1.38 13.50
C PHE A 370 10.15 1.09 12.07
N ALA A 371 9.37 1.49 11.05
CA ALA A 371 9.75 1.31 9.66
C ALA A 371 10.98 2.14 9.28
N ALA A 372 11.11 3.36 9.80
CA ALA A 372 12.30 4.19 9.58
C ALA A 372 13.56 3.56 10.19
N ALA A 373 13.47 2.95 11.37
CA ALA A 373 14.58 2.25 12.00
C ALA A 373 14.94 0.92 11.31
N LEU A 374 14.04 0.37 10.48
CA LEU A 374 14.25 -0.83 9.68
C LEU A 374 14.61 -0.57 8.21
N GLU A 375 14.63 0.69 7.78
CA GLU A 375 14.78 1.05 6.37
C GLU A 375 15.97 0.33 5.70
N SER A 376 15.67 -0.29 4.56
CA SER A 376 16.63 -1.10 3.81
C SER A 376 16.08 -1.41 2.42
N PRO A 377 16.94 -1.49 1.38
CA PRO A 377 16.51 -1.85 0.03
C PRO A 377 16.00 -3.29 -0.10
N LYS A 378 16.19 -4.13 0.93
CA LYS A 378 15.79 -5.54 0.94
C LYS A 378 14.35 -5.75 1.42
N LEU A 379 13.72 -4.77 2.05
CA LEU A 379 12.43 -4.91 2.71
C LEU A 379 11.51 -3.71 2.45
N TRP A 380 10.24 -3.87 2.76
CA TRP A 380 9.29 -2.77 2.82
C TRP A 380 8.34 -3.02 3.99
N VAL A 381 7.76 -1.93 4.51
CA VAL A 381 6.85 -1.99 5.64
C VAL A 381 5.50 -1.42 5.21
N MET A 382 4.44 -2.22 5.35
CA MET A 382 3.07 -1.72 5.38
C MET A 382 2.83 -1.10 6.75
N ASN A 383 2.83 0.23 6.81
CA ASN A 383 2.54 0.95 8.05
C ASN A 383 1.04 1.14 8.20
N VAL A 384 0.43 0.45 9.14
CA VAL A 384 -1.01 0.55 9.38
C VAL A 384 -1.28 1.61 10.46
N MET A 385 -2.22 2.50 10.16
CA MET A 385 -2.79 3.44 11.12
C MET A 385 -4.16 2.92 11.56
N PRO A 386 -4.29 2.38 12.79
CA PRO A 386 -5.57 1.97 13.34
C PRO A 386 -6.58 3.13 13.32
N THR A 387 -7.80 2.88 12.85
CA THR A 387 -8.87 3.90 12.83
C THR A 387 -9.29 4.36 14.23
N ILE A 388 -9.02 3.54 15.24
CA ILE A 388 -9.29 3.84 16.65
C ILE A 388 -8.11 4.51 17.37
N ALA A 389 -6.99 4.75 16.68
CA ALA A 389 -5.85 5.44 17.27
C ALA A 389 -6.24 6.86 17.69
N GLU A 390 -5.74 7.31 18.83
CA GLU A 390 -6.05 8.65 19.38
C GLU A 390 -5.55 9.77 18.46
N LYS A 391 -4.42 9.54 17.78
CA LYS A 391 -3.77 10.52 16.90
C LYS A 391 -3.70 9.97 15.49
N ASP A 392 -4.21 10.75 14.53
CA ASP A 392 -4.04 10.47 13.12
C ASP A 392 -2.68 10.97 12.63
N THR A 393 -1.74 10.04 12.47
CA THR A 393 -0.37 10.32 12.04
C THR A 393 -0.01 9.65 10.71
N LEU A 394 -0.98 9.13 9.95
CA LEU A 394 -0.67 8.48 8.66
C LEU A 394 -0.07 9.48 7.65
N GLY A 395 -0.48 10.76 7.70
CA GLY A 395 0.14 11.81 6.90
C GLY A 395 1.65 11.97 7.18
N VAL A 396 2.05 11.90 8.45
CA VAL A 396 3.46 11.95 8.87
C VAL A 396 4.27 10.80 8.28
N ILE A 397 3.71 9.59 8.24
CA ILE A 397 4.36 8.41 7.65
C ILE A 397 4.69 8.65 6.17
N TYR A 398 3.73 9.21 5.42
CA TYR A 398 3.96 9.57 4.02
C TYR A 398 4.95 10.72 3.86
N ASP A 399 4.94 11.73 4.74
CA ASP A 399 5.90 12.86 4.72
C ASP A 399 7.35 12.38 4.89
N ARG A 400 7.55 11.30 5.65
CA ARG A 400 8.84 10.59 5.76
C ARG A 400 9.23 9.77 4.52
N GLY A 401 8.34 9.64 3.55
CA GLY A 401 8.50 8.80 2.37
C GLY A 401 8.37 7.30 2.60
N LEU A 402 7.57 6.95 3.60
CA LEU A 402 7.10 5.59 3.83
C LEU A 402 5.69 5.44 3.24
N ILE A 403 5.22 4.19 3.14
CA ILE A 403 3.86 3.88 2.69
C ILE A 403 3.04 3.33 3.84
N GLY A 404 1.73 3.55 3.80
CA GLY A 404 0.83 3.06 4.84
C GLY A 404 -0.64 3.16 4.47
N ILE A 405 -1.50 2.70 5.37
CA ILE A 405 -2.94 2.60 5.11
C ILE A 405 -3.73 2.74 6.41
N TYR A 406 -4.90 3.37 6.35
CA TYR A 406 -5.87 3.30 7.45
C TYR A 406 -6.53 1.92 7.47
N HIS A 407 -6.70 1.35 8.67
CA HIS A 407 -7.39 0.07 8.80
C HIS A 407 -7.99 -0.11 10.20
N ASP A 408 -9.09 -0.85 10.26
CA ASP A 408 -9.68 -1.32 11.51
C ASP A 408 -9.41 -2.82 11.68
N TRP A 409 -8.62 -3.19 12.68
CA TRP A 409 -8.28 -4.59 12.99
C TRP A 409 -9.45 -5.45 13.48
N CYS A 410 -10.63 -4.86 13.72
CA CYS A 410 -11.86 -5.62 13.95
C CYS A 410 -12.45 -6.23 12.67
N GLU A 411 -11.83 -5.95 11.52
CA GLU A 411 -12.25 -6.42 10.21
C GLU A 411 -11.06 -7.01 9.43
N ALA A 412 -11.32 -7.79 8.39
CA ALA A 412 -10.25 -8.38 7.58
C ALA A 412 -9.50 -7.32 6.74
N PHE A 413 -8.17 -7.43 6.67
CA PHE A 413 -7.31 -6.58 5.86
C PHE A 413 -7.46 -6.93 4.37
N SER A 414 -7.49 -5.93 3.49
CA SER A 414 -7.67 -6.10 2.04
C SER A 414 -6.43 -6.70 1.35
N THR A 415 -6.09 -7.93 1.67
CA THR A 415 -4.93 -8.65 1.13
C THR A 415 -5.21 -10.15 1.00
N TYR A 416 -4.32 -10.86 0.32
CA TYR A 416 -4.39 -12.32 0.22
C TYR A 416 -3.83 -13.00 1.47
N PRO A 417 -4.26 -14.24 1.78
CA PRO A 417 -3.61 -15.01 2.83
C PRO A 417 -2.12 -15.25 2.53
N ARG A 418 -1.29 -15.34 3.58
CA ARG A 418 0.15 -15.61 3.51
C ARG A 418 0.93 -14.56 2.71
N THR A 419 0.73 -13.30 3.07
CA THR A 419 1.35 -12.13 2.43
C THR A 419 2.62 -11.66 3.13
N TYR A 420 2.61 -11.58 4.46
CA TYR A 420 3.67 -10.96 5.25
C TYR A 420 4.63 -11.99 5.84
N ASP A 421 5.92 -11.67 5.84
CA ASP A 421 6.98 -12.50 6.44
C ASP A 421 7.16 -12.18 7.93
N LEU A 422 6.94 -10.92 8.30
CA LEU A 422 7.02 -10.41 9.67
C LEU A 422 5.86 -9.48 9.96
N ILE A 423 5.16 -9.70 11.07
CA ILE A 423 4.17 -8.77 11.60
C ILE A 423 4.67 -8.18 12.92
N HIS A 424 4.60 -6.88 13.06
CA HIS A 424 4.92 -6.16 14.27
C HIS A 424 3.62 -5.60 14.87
N ALA A 425 3.37 -5.92 16.14
CA ALA A 425 2.16 -5.56 16.87
C ALA A 425 2.55 -4.89 18.19
N ASN A 426 2.70 -3.55 18.14
CA ASN A 426 3.00 -2.73 19.30
C ASN A 426 1.73 -2.15 19.93
N GLY A 427 1.39 -2.59 21.14
CA GLY A 427 0.22 -2.13 21.90
C GLY A 427 -1.13 -2.41 21.22
N VAL A 428 -1.17 -3.25 20.18
CA VAL A 428 -2.38 -3.50 19.37
C VAL A 428 -3.50 -4.10 20.23
N PHE A 429 -3.18 -5.08 21.07
CA PHE A 429 -4.19 -5.75 21.88
C PHE A 429 -4.68 -4.87 23.03
N SER A 430 -3.79 -4.05 23.61
CA SER A 430 -4.18 -3.00 24.54
C SER A 430 -5.08 -1.93 23.89
N LEU A 431 -4.78 -1.53 22.65
CA LEU A 431 -5.55 -0.54 21.90
C LEU A 431 -6.97 -1.04 21.59
N TYR A 432 -7.11 -2.31 21.20
CA TYR A 432 -8.38 -2.92 20.79
C TYR A 432 -9.16 -3.64 21.90
N LYS A 433 -8.66 -3.62 23.15
CA LYS A 433 -9.19 -4.42 24.27
C LYS A 433 -10.71 -4.33 24.51
N ASN A 434 -11.31 -3.19 24.13
CA ASN A 434 -12.73 -2.89 24.33
C ASN A 434 -13.52 -2.78 23.02
N SER A 435 -12.87 -3.00 21.86
CA SER A 435 -13.46 -2.78 20.53
C SER A 435 -13.79 -4.09 19.82
N CYS A 436 -12.87 -5.06 19.87
CA CYS A 436 -13.13 -6.41 19.33
C CYS A 436 -12.25 -7.47 20.01
N SER A 437 -12.59 -8.73 19.76
CA SER A 437 -11.91 -9.87 20.36
C SER A 437 -10.46 -9.97 19.90
N ALA A 438 -9.56 -10.30 20.83
CA ALA A 438 -8.19 -10.66 20.51
C ALA A 438 -8.11 -11.87 19.55
N GLU A 439 -9.11 -12.75 19.58
CA GLU A 439 -9.20 -13.90 18.69
C GLU A 439 -9.40 -13.48 17.23
N ASP A 440 -10.28 -12.51 16.96
CA ASP A 440 -10.53 -11.99 15.61
C ASP A 440 -9.24 -11.38 15.01
N ILE A 441 -8.54 -10.56 15.80
CA ILE A 441 -7.26 -9.94 15.39
C ILE A 441 -6.22 -11.03 15.12
N LEU A 442 -6.09 -12.03 16.00
CA LEU A 442 -5.12 -13.11 15.83
C LEU A 442 -5.44 -14.00 14.62
N LEU A 443 -6.71 -14.29 14.35
CA LEU A 443 -7.13 -15.02 13.15
C LEU A 443 -6.77 -14.26 11.88
N GLU A 444 -6.97 -12.94 11.86
CA GLU A 444 -6.56 -12.11 10.74
C GLU A 444 -5.03 -12.10 10.57
N MET A 445 -4.28 -11.98 11.67
CA MET A 445 -2.82 -12.11 11.66
C MET A 445 -2.38 -13.46 11.10
N ASP A 446 -3.02 -14.57 11.51
CA ASP A 446 -2.72 -15.90 10.97
C ASP A 446 -3.04 -16.02 9.49
N ARG A 447 -4.17 -15.46 9.05
CA ARG A 447 -4.54 -15.44 7.64
C ARG A 447 -3.45 -14.80 6.80
N ILE A 448 -2.97 -13.61 7.18
CA ILE A 448 -2.05 -12.81 6.37
C ILE A 448 -0.57 -13.16 6.59
N LEU A 449 -0.22 -13.84 7.67
CA LEU A 449 1.15 -14.29 7.94
C LEU A 449 1.50 -15.52 7.11
N ARG A 450 2.69 -15.51 6.50
CA ARG A 450 3.22 -16.68 5.78
C ARG A 450 3.52 -17.83 6.73
N PRO A 451 3.46 -19.09 6.26
CA PRO A 451 4.02 -20.21 7.00
C PRO A 451 5.49 -19.93 7.33
N GLU A 452 5.89 -20.25 8.57
CA GLU A 452 7.22 -19.92 9.11
C GLU A 452 7.52 -18.42 9.22
N GLY A 453 6.52 -17.57 8.99
CA GLY A 453 6.57 -16.14 9.27
C GLY A 453 6.61 -15.87 10.78
N ALA A 454 7.16 -14.73 11.14
CA ALA A 454 7.33 -14.32 12.53
C ALA A 454 6.37 -13.19 12.92
N VAL A 455 6.09 -13.10 14.22
CA VAL A 455 5.39 -11.97 14.82
C VAL A 455 6.17 -11.46 16.02
N ILE A 456 6.23 -10.14 16.16
CA ILE A 456 6.77 -9.46 17.34
C ILE A 456 5.61 -8.74 18.00
N PHE A 457 5.17 -9.23 19.16
CA PHE A 457 4.21 -8.54 19.99
C PHE A 457 4.96 -7.78 21.08
N ARG A 458 4.66 -6.49 21.23
CA ARG A 458 5.12 -5.65 22.34
C ARG A 458 3.89 -5.11 23.05
N ASP A 459 3.66 -5.53 24.28
CA ASP A 459 2.47 -5.14 25.06
C ASP A 459 2.69 -5.43 26.55
N GLN A 460 1.71 -5.07 27.39
CA GLN A 460 1.71 -5.40 28.82
C GLN A 460 1.71 -6.92 29.03
N ILE A 461 2.41 -7.39 30.07
CA ILE A 461 2.60 -8.82 30.33
C ILE A 461 1.27 -9.59 30.47
N ASP A 462 0.25 -9.02 31.12
CA ASP A 462 -1.06 -9.65 31.30
C ASP A 462 -1.79 -9.85 29.96
N VAL A 463 -1.64 -8.89 29.04
CA VAL A 463 -2.14 -8.99 27.67
C VAL A 463 -1.38 -10.08 26.90
N LEU A 464 -0.05 -10.07 26.96
CA LEU A 464 0.78 -11.05 26.24
C LEU A 464 0.58 -12.49 26.74
N ILE A 465 0.26 -12.71 28.01
CA ILE A 465 -0.09 -14.04 28.53
C ILE A 465 -1.37 -14.57 27.85
N LYS A 466 -2.38 -13.72 27.67
CA LYS A 466 -3.63 -14.08 26.96
C LYS A 466 -3.35 -14.39 25.49
N VAL A 467 -2.60 -13.51 24.81
CA VAL A 467 -2.19 -13.71 23.41
C VAL A 467 -1.41 -15.01 23.25
N LYS A 468 -0.42 -15.26 24.12
CA LYS A 468 0.40 -16.49 24.11
C LYS A 468 -0.46 -17.76 24.23
N LYS A 469 -1.51 -17.74 25.06
CA LYS A 469 -2.44 -18.87 25.21
C LYS A 469 -3.18 -19.16 23.89
N ILE A 470 -3.73 -18.12 23.25
CA ILE A 470 -4.51 -18.26 22.01
C ILE A 470 -3.61 -18.74 20.87
N VAL A 471 -2.47 -18.09 20.63
CA VAL A 471 -1.57 -18.47 19.52
C VAL A 471 -0.94 -19.85 19.72
N GLY A 472 -0.79 -20.30 20.97
CA GLY A 472 -0.42 -21.68 21.28
C GLY A 472 -1.44 -22.69 20.72
N GLY A 473 -2.73 -22.41 20.85
CA GLY A 473 -3.81 -23.19 20.22
C GLY A 473 -3.81 -23.11 18.70
N MET A 474 -3.31 -22.01 18.13
CA MET A 474 -3.16 -21.79 16.68
C MET A 474 -1.89 -22.43 16.09
N ARG A 475 -1.17 -23.25 16.87
CA ARG A 475 0.07 -23.95 16.47
C ARG A 475 1.26 -23.01 16.23
N TRP A 476 1.33 -21.87 16.92
CA TRP A 476 2.48 -20.98 16.84
C TRP A 476 3.50 -21.32 17.93
N ASN A 477 4.78 -21.28 17.58
CA ASN A 477 5.87 -21.33 18.55
C ASN A 477 6.07 -19.97 19.16
N THR A 478 6.28 -19.88 20.47
CA THR A 478 6.44 -18.59 21.15
C THR A 478 7.65 -18.53 22.07
N LYS A 479 8.23 -17.34 22.19
CA LYS A 479 9.30 -17.00 23.13
C LYS A 479 9.03 -15.63 23.72
N LEU A 480 8.69 -15.60 25.01
CA LEU A 480 8.55 -14.38 25.78
C LEU A 480 9.94 -13.93 26.25
N VAL A 481 10.24 -12.65 26.12
CA VAL A 481 11.48 -12.03 26.61
C VAL A 481 11.18 -10.74 27.36
N ASP A 482 12.11 -10.35 28.22
CA ASP A 482 12.05 -9.08 28.94
C ASP A 482 12.22 -7.88 28.03
N HIS A 483 11.71 -6.74 28.49
CA HIS A 483 12.01 -5.44 27.92
C HIS A 483 13.52 -5.18 27.93
N GLU A 484 14.02 -4.43 26.96
CA GLU A 484 15.45 -4.13 26.85
C GLU A 484 16.00 -3.27 28.01
N ASP A 485 15.12 -2.62 28.77
CA ASP A 485 15.46 -1.87 29.99
C ASP A 485 15.42 -2.71 31.27
N GLY A 486 15.11 -4.01 31.13
CA GLY A 486 15.23 -4.98 32.20
C GLY A 486 13.92 -5.67 32.58
N PRO A 487 14.02 -6.66 33.48
CA PRO A 487 12.92 -7.56 33.82
C PRO A 487 11.81 -6.92 34.65
N LEU A 488 12.03 -5.73 35.24
CA LEU A 488 11.04 -5.06 36.08
C LEU A 488 10.03 -4.22 35.27
N VAL A 489 10.30 -3.94 33.99
CA VAL A 489 9.35 -3.25 33.12
C VAL A 489 8.17 -4.18 32.82
N SER A 490 6.94 -3.68 33.00
CA SER A 490 5.70 -4.46 32.83
C SER A 490 5.41 -4.80 31.38
N GLU A 491 5.79 -3.91 30.46
CA GLU A 491 5.79 -4.19 29.03
C GLU A 491 6.84 -5.26 28.71
N LYS A 492 6.46 -6.24 27.89
CA LYS A 492 7.32 -7.36 27.49
C LYS A 492 7.25 -7.55 25.99
N ILE A 493 8.07 -8.46 25.48
CA ILE A 493 8.12 -8.78 24.06
C ILE A 493 7.87 -10.26 23.88
N LEU A 494 6.84 -10.63 23.14
CA LEU A 494 6.54 -12.00 22.75
C LEU A 494 6.90 -12.18 21.28
N PHE A 495 7.92 -12.98 21.01
CA PHE A 495 8.23 -13.44 19.66
C PHE A 495 7.41 -14.68 19.38
N ALA A 496 6.74 -14.73 18.22
CA ALA A 496 6.03 -15.90 17.76
C ALA A 496 6.43 -16.29 16.34
N VAL A 497 6.33 -17.57 16.00
CA VAL A 497 6.57 -18.10 14.65
C VAL A 497 5.45 -19.06 14.30
N LYS A 498 4.76 -18.79 13.20
CA LYS A 498 3.69 -19.66 12.67
C LYS A 498 4.30 -20.93 12.10
N ARG A 499 3.81 -22.11 12.51
CA ARG A 499 4.27 -23.39 11.94
C ARG A 499 3.67 -23.60 10.55
N TYR A 500 4.42 -24.26 9.67
CA TYR A 500 3.87 -24.82 8.44
C TYR A 500 2.94 -26.00 8.76
N TRP A 501 1.76 -26.02 8.14
CA TRP A 501 0.82 -27.13 8.22
C TRP A 501 -0.11 -27.12 7.01
N VAL A 502 -0.60 -28.31 6.63
CA VAL A 502 -1.55 -28.52 5.53
C VAL A 502 -2.72 -29.40 5.98
N VAL A 503 -3.83 -29.38 5.22
CA VAL A 503 -4.95 -30.28 5.46
C VAL A 503 -4.58 -31.70 5.02
N GLY A 504 -4.88 -32.69 5.86
CA GLY A 504 -4.70 -34.11 5.53
C GLY A 504 -3.32 -34.70 5.85
N GLU A 505 -2.41 -33.94 6.47
CA GLU A 505 -1.25 -34.53 7.15
C GLU A 505 -1.72 -35.17 8.46
N ASN A 506 -1.89 -36.50 8.45
CA ASN A 506 -1.90 -37.27 9.69
C ASN A 506 -0.54 -37.04 10.35
N ASN A 507 -0.54 -36.41 11.52
CA ASN A 507 0.62 -36.37 12.41
C ASN A 507 1.01 -37.83 12.72
N SER A 508 1.92 -38.40 11.93
CA SER A 508 2.77 -39.47 12.43
C SER A 508 3.58 -38.80 13.54
N ALA A 509 3.25 -39.18 14.77
CA ALA A 509 3.93 -38.72 15.96
C ALA A 509 5.45 -38.77 15.74
N ALA A 510 6.13 -37.66 16.01
CA ALA A 510 7.57 -37.70 16.20
C ALA A 510 7.87 -38.68 17.35
N PRO A 511 8.86 -39.58 17.24
CA PRO A 511 9.24 -40.43 18.34
C PRO A 511 9.77 -39.57 19.49
N GLN A 512 9.44 -40.01 20.71
CA GLN A 512 9.58 -39.35 22.02
C GLN A 512 10.93 -38.68 22.29
#